data_AF-A0A1E3TE60-F1
#
_entry.id   AF-A0A1E3TE60-F1
#
_cell.length_a   1.000
_cell.length_b   1.000
_cell.length_c   1.000
_cell.angle_alpha   90.00
_cell.angle_beta   90.00
_cell.angle_gamma   90.00
#
_symmetry.space_group_name_H-M   'P 1'
#
loop_
_entity.id
_entity.type
_entity.pdbx_description
1 polymer ?
#
loop_
_entity_poly.entity_id
_entity_poly.type
_entity_poly.pdbx_seq_one_letter_code
_entity_poly.pdbx_strand_id
1 'polypeptide(L)'
;MSSTRVAPQSVRYRERLWVPWWWWPLGFAAAAIIALEVNQGVPSLPDWLPFVVLFAVAAGALLWLGRMEVRVSVGDDGVELWADQAHLPVTVIARSAEVPRSAKSAALGRQLDPAAYVLHRAWVGPMVLVVLDDPDDPTPYWLVSCRHPDRVLSALRS
;
A
#
# COMPACT_ATOMS: atom_id res chain seq x y z
N MET A 1 -11.28 23.55 -30.97
CA MET A 1 -10.64 23.66 -29.64
C MET A 1 -11.32 22.66 -28.72
N SER A 2 -10.73 21.47 -28.58
CA SER A 2 -11.28 20.37 -27.80
C SER A 2 -11.27 20.75 -26.32
N SER A 3 -12.45 20.93 -25.75
CA SER A 3 -12.62 21.11 -24.31
C SER A 3 -12.50 19.73 -23.67
N THR A 4 -11.33 19.40 -23.11
CA THR A 4 -11.18 18.26 -22.20
C THR A 4 -12.03 18.59 -20.96
N ARG A 5 -13.30 18.18 -20.95
CA ARG A 5 -14.06 18.11 -19.71
C ARG A 5 -13.38 17.04 -18.88
N VAL A 6 -12.58 17.46 -17.91
CA VAL A 6 -12.24 16.59 -16.78
C VAL A 6 -13.57 16.38 -16.06
N ALA A 7 -14.27 15.30 -16.38
CA ALA A 7 -15.43 14.90 -15.60
C ALA A 7 -14.97 14.77 -14.15
N PRO A 8 -15.78 15.21 -13.17
CA PRO A 8 -15.41 15.07 -11.77
C PRO A 8 -15.32 13.57 -11.47
N GLN A 9 -14.10 13.03 -11.41
CA GLN A 9 -13.85 11.68 -10.96
C GLN A 9 -14.41 11.55 -9.54
N SER A 10 -15.58 10.94 -9.42
CA SER A 10 -16.23 10.77 -8.13
C SER A 10 -15.48 9.66 -7.39
N VAL A 11 -14.71 10.04 -6.38
CA VAL A 11 -13.96 9.09 -5.55
C VAL A 11 -14.98 8.35 -4.67
N ARG A 12 -15.37 7.14 -5.08
CA ARG A 12 -16.32 6.30 -4.33
C ARG A 12 -15.71 5.78 -3.03
N TYR A 13 -14.41 5.50 -3.03
CA TYR A 13 -13.71 5.04 -1.82
C TYR A 13 -12.25 5.51 -1.81
N ARG A 14 -11.77 5.95 -0.65
CA ARG A 14 -10.38 6.35 -0.44
C ARG A 14 -9.93 5.85 0.92
N GLU A 15 -8.92 4.99 0.94
CA GLU A 15 -8.33 4.46 2.16
C GLU A 15 -6.82 4.70 2.18
N ARG A 16 -6.37 5.48 3.16
CA ARG A 16 -4.94 5.64 3.45
C ARG A 16 -4.50 4.59 4.46
N LEU A 17 -3.53 3.77 4.08
CA LEU A 17 -2.99 2.72 4.93
C LEU A 17 -1.94 3.31 5.87
N TRP A 18 -2.40 4.10 6.83
CA TRP A 18 -1.52 4.72 7.82
C TRP A 18 -0.77 3.66 8.63
N VAL A 19 0.54 3.88 8.78
CA VAL A 19 1.42 3.07 9.61
C VAL A 19 0.89 3.08 11.05
N PRO A 20 0.81 1.92 11.74
CA PRO A 20 0.37 1.87 13.12
C PRO A 20 1.26 2.76 13.98
N TRP A 21 0.67 3.51 14.90
CA TRP A 21 1.42 4.40 15.78
C TRP A 21 2.51 3.67 16.58
N TRP A 22 2.36 2.36 16.83
CA TRP A 22 3.37 1.50 17.48
C TRP A 22 4.68 1.35 16.72
N TRP A 23 4.72 1.66 15.42
CA TRP A 23 5.97 1.66 14.64
C TRP A 23 6.85 2.88 14.92
N TRP A 24 6.28 3.98 15.41
CA TRP A 24 7.04 5.18 15.75
C TRP A 24 8.05 4.93 16.89
N PRO A 25 7.66 4.39 18.07
CA PRO A 25 8.63 4.10 19.12
C PRO A 25 9.65 3.03 18.68
N LEU A 26 9.26 2.05 17.86
CA LEU A 26 10.18 1.05 17.32
C LEU A 26 11.22 1.68 16.37
N GLY A 27 10.78 2.53 15.44
CA GLY A 27 11.65 3.22 14.51
C GLY A 27 12.62 4.19 15.21
N PHE A 28 12.14 4.92 16.22
CA PHE A 28 12.99 5.78 17.03
C PHE A 28 13.95 5.00 17.93
N ALA A 29 13.53 3.87 18.50
CA ALA A 29 14.42 3.02 19.28
C ALA A 29 15.56 2.47 18.40
N ALA A 30 15.25 1.97 17.21
CA ALA A 30 16.27 1.51 16.27
C ALA A 30 17.21 2.65 15.84
N ALA A 31 16.65 3.82 15.51
CA ALA A 31 17.44 5.01 15.18
C ALA A 31 18.35 5.45 16.34
N ALA A 32 17.86 5.39 17.60
CA ALA A 32 18.65 5.73 18.77
C ALA A 32 19.80 4.74 19.02
N ILE A 33 19.58 3.43 18.80
CA ILE A 33 20.64 2.42 18.92
C ILE A 33 21.75 2.70 17.90
N ILE A 34 21.38 2.94 16.63
CA ILE A 34 22.35 3.26 15.58
C ILE A 34 23.06 4.59 15.89
N ALA A 35 22.34 5.59 16.39
CA ALA A 35 22.92 6.88 16.76
C ALA A 35 23.95 6.73 17.88
N LEU A 36 23.67 5.91 18.88
CA LEU A 36 24.60 5.58 19.97
C LEU A 36 25.86 4.88 19.45
N GLU A 37 25.72 3.90 18.57
CA GLU A 37 26.86 3.21 17.95
C GLU A 37 27.72 4.18 17.12
N VAL A 38 27.09 5.03 16.30
CA VAL A 38 27.80 6.05 15.51
C VAL A 38 28.55 7.02 16.42
N ASN A 39 27.95 7.41 17.54
CA ASN A 39 28.58 8.33 18.49
C ASN A 39 29.79 7.71 19.18
N GLN A 40 29.74 6.41 19.51
CA GLN A 40 30.88 5.69 20.06
C GLN A 40 31.98 5.42 19.01
N GLY A 41 31.61 5.25 17.74
CA GLY A 41 32.54 5.01 16.64
C GLY A 41 33.22 6.25 16.07
N VAL A 42 32.61 7.43 16.23
CA VAL A 42 33.10 8.70 15.67
C VAL A 42 33.13 9.80 16.75
N PRO A 43 34.17 9.85 17.60
CA PRO A 43 34.27 10.82 18.69
C PRO A 43 34.44 12.27 18.23
N SER A 44 34.68 12.50 16.94
CA SER A 44 34.94 13.82 16.35
C SER A 44 33.68 14.60 15.96
N LEU A 45 32.49 13.98 16.05
CA LEU A 45 31.22 14.61 15.73
C LEU A 45 30.51 15.10 17.01
N PRO A 46 29.68 16.14 16.92
CA PRO A 46 28.81 16.53 18.03
C PRO A 46 27.81 15.42 18.35
N ASP A 47 27.68 15.06 19.62
CA ASP A 47 26.83 13.96 20.11
C ASP A 47 25.37 14.03 19.63
N TRP A 48 24.86 15.22 19.34
CA TRP A 48 23.47 15.43 18.92
C TRP A 48 23.24 15.21 17.42
N LEU A 49 24.28 15.29 16.59
CA LEU A 49 24.16 15.25 15.13
C LEU A 49 23.63 13.89 14.62
N PRO A 50 24.15 12.73 15.07
CA PRO A 50 23.65 11.42 14.63
C PRO A 50 22.19 11.21 15.01
N PHE A 51 21.78 11.65 16.20
CA PHE A 51 20.38 11.56 16.64
C PHE A 51 19.46 12.37 15.74
N VAL A 52 19.75 13.65 15.49
CA VAL A 52 18.89 14.48 14.65
C VAL A 52 18.73 13.89 13.24
N VAL A 53 19.84 13.45 12.64
CA VAL A 53 19.82 12.87 11.28
C VAL A 53 19.04 11.54 11.27
N LEU A 54 19.33 10.61 12.18
CA LEU A 54 18.68 9.30 12.19
C LEU A 54 17.21 9.39 12.58
N PHE A 55 16.83 10.27 13.50
CA PHE A 55 15.43 10.52 13.82
C PHE A 55 14.68 11.14 12.63
N ALA A 56 15.31 12.07 11.91
CA ALA A 56 14.72 12.64 10.69
C ALA A 56 14.55 11.60 9.58
N VAL A 57 15.56 10.74 9.38
CA VAL A 57 15.50 9.63 8.42
C VAL A 57 14.42 8.62 8.82
N ALA A 58 14.35 8.23 10.10
CA ALA A 58 13.34 7.31 10.60
C ALA A 58 11.93 7.89 10.43
N ALA A 59 11.71 9.16 10.80
CA ALA A 59 10.45 9.85 10.60
C ALA A 59 10.07 9.94 9.11
N GLY A 60 11.03 10.28 8.25
CA GLY A 60 10.85 10.31 6.79
C GLY A 60 10.46 8.94 6.23
N ALA A 61 11.15 7.87 6.66
CA ALA A 61 10.85 6.50 6.28
C ALA A 61 9.44 6.09 6.76
N LEU A 62 9.08 6.35 8.02
CA LEU A 62 7.75 6.09 8.58
C LEU A 62 6.63 6.81 7.80
N LEU A 63 6.84 8.08 7.47
CA LEU A 63 5.89 8.89 6.70
C LEU A 63 5.76 8.38 5.25
N TRP A 64 6.87 8.03 4.61
CA TRP A 64 6.88 7.44 3.27
C TRP A 64 6.14 6.09 3.25
N LEU A 65 6.36 5.27 4.28
CA LEU A 65 5.74 3.96 4.42
C LEU A 65 4.22 4.03 4.65
N GLY A 66 3.74 5.10 5.32
CA GLY A 66 2.31 5.37 5.57
C GLY A 66 1.60 6.18 4.49
N ARG A 67 2.31 6.51 3.39
CA ARG A 67 1.77 7.33 2.29
C ARG A 67 0.93 6.55 1.29
N MET A 68 0.97 5.23 1.36
CA MET A 68 0.28 4.34 0.43
C MET A 68 -1.24 4.46 0.55
N GLU A 69 -1.89 4.62 -0.59
CA GLU A 69 -3.31 4.88 -0.70
C GLU A 69 -3.96 3.87 -1.64
N VAL A 70 -5.04 3.24 -1.18
CA VAL A 70 -5.94 2.46 -2.02
C VAL A 70 -7.16 3.33 -2.29
N ARG A 71 -7.44 3.61 -3.56
CA ARG A 71 -8.55 4.46 -3.99
C ARG A 71 -9.38 3.69 -5.01
N VAL A 72 -10.69 3.82 -4.92
CA VAL A 72 -11.62 3.39 -5.98
C VAL A 72 -12.22 4.66 -6.55
N SER A 73 -11.90 4.99 -7.79
CA SER A 73 -12.45 6.14 -8.51
C SER A 73 -13.38 5.68 -9.60
N VAL A 74 -14.42 6.47 -9.86
CA VAL A 74 -15.26 6.31 -11.04
C VAL A 74 -14.82 7.36 -12.05
N GLY A 75 -14.26 6.91 -13.17
CA GLY A 75 -13.89 7.73 -14.31
C GLY A 75 -14.90 7.61 -15.46
N ASP A 76 -14.60 8.28 -16.57
CA ASP A 76 -15.44 8.27 -17.78
C ASP A 76 -15.45 6.90 -18.48
N ASP A 77 -14.40 6.09 -18.30
CA ASP A 77 -14.25 4.73 -18.86
C ASP A 77 -14.77 3.63 -17.92
N GLY A 78 -15.31 3.99 -16.74
CA GLY A 78 -15.90 3.07 -15.77
C GLY A 78 -15.33 3.20 -14.36
N VAL A 79 -15.53 2.15 -13.55
CA VAL A 79 -14.95 2.06 -12.20
C VAL A 79 -13.49 1.61 -12.34
N GLU A 80 -12.58 2.25 -11.62
CA GLU A 80 -11.15 1.92 -11.58
C GLU A 80 -10.68 1.70 -10.14
N LEU A 81 -9.91 0.64 -9.93
CA LEU A 81 -9.21 0.36 -8.68
C LEU A 81 -7.78 0.90 -8.77
N TRP A 82 -7.48 1.89 -7.94
CA TRP A 82 -6.16 2.47 -7.77
C TRP A 82 -5.50 1.91 -6.51
N ALA A 83 -4.39 1.21 -6.70
CA ALA A 83 -3.53 0.67 -5.65
C ALA A 83 -2.17 1.38 -5.73
N ASP A 84 -2.05 2.52 -5.02
CA ASP A 84 -0.92 3.45 -5.09
C ASP A 84 -0.65 3.99 -6.51
N GLN A 85 0.35 3.46 -7.22
CA GLN A 85 0.66 3.85 -8.61
C GLN A 85 0.05 2.92 -9.66
N ALA A 86 -0.43 1.74 -9.25
CA ALA A 86 -1.05 0.77 -10.15
C ALA A 86 -2.55 1.07 -10.25
N HIS A 87 -3.06 1.20 -11.47
CA HIS A 87 -4.47 1.41 -11.76
C HIS A 87 -5.00 0.21 -12.54
N LEU A 88 -6.16 -0.29 -12.15
CA LEU A 88 -6.81 -1.42 -12.79
C LEU A 88 -8.27 -1.07 -13.11
N PRO A 89 -8.68 -1.04 -14.39
CA PRO A 89 -10.08 -0.83 -14.74
C PRO A 89 -10.91 -2.04 -14.31
N VAL A 90 -12.15 -1.82 -13.86
CA VAL A 90 -13.04 -2.91 -13.40
C VAL A 90 -13.46 -3.84 -14.55
N THR A 91 -13.35 -3.37 -15.79
CA THR A 91 -13.67 -4.16 -17.00
C THR A 91 -12.82 -5.42 -17.15
N VAL A 92 -11.57 -5.40 -16.68
CA VAL A 92 -10.67 -6.57 -16.72
C VAL A 92 -10.79 -7.45 -15.47
N ILE A 93 -11.65 -7.08 -14.51
CA ILE A 93 -11.87 -7.85 -13.29
C ILE A 93 -12.93 -8.91 -13.53
N ALA A 94 -12.50 -10.17 -13.63
CA ALA A 94 -13.43 -11.29 -13.72
C ALA A 94 -14.06 -11.63 -12.37
N ARG A 95 -13.28 -11.61 -11.28
CA ARG A 95 -13.76 -11.93 -9.92
C ARG A 95 -13.04 -11.13 -8.86
N SER A 96 -13.75 -10.82 -7.78
CA SER A 96 -13.18 -10.17 -6.60
C SER A 96 -13.55 -10.96 -5.34
N ALA A 97 -12.58 -11.29 -4.49
CA ALA A 97 -12.78 -12.02 -3.24
C ALA A 97 -12.02 -11.35 -2.09
N GLU A 98 -12.58 -11.45 -0.88
CA GLU A 98 -11.85 -11.07 0.34
C GLU A 98 -10.90 -12.20 0.74
N VAL A 99 -9.67 -11.83 1.11
CA VAL A 99 -8.71 -12.72 1.73
C VAL A 99 -8.56 -12.31 3.20
N PRO A 100 -9.15 -13.08 4.15
CA PRO A 100 -9.02 -12.80 5.56
C PRO A 100 -7.58 -13.01 6.04
N ARG A 101 -7.23 -12.40 7.17
CA ARG A 101 -5.87 -12.44 7.76
C ARG A 101 -5.35 -13.87 7.99
N SER A 102 -6.23 -14.84 8.22
CA SER A 102 -5.88 -16.26 8.39
C SER A 102 -5.40 -16.92 7.10
N ALA A 103 -5.96 -16.53 5.94
CA ALA A 103 -5.61 -17.06 4.62
C ALA A 103 -4.43 -16.30 3.97
N LYS A 104 -4.08 -15.13 4.50
CA LYS A 104 -3.02 -14.25 4.00
C LYS A 104 -1.65 -14.93 3.87
N SER A 105 -1.23 -15.71 4.87
CA SER A 105 0.06 -16.42 4.82
C SER A 105 0.08 -17.53 3.78
N ALA A 106 -1.06 -18.16 3.47
CA ALA A 106 -1.16 -19.15 2.41
C ALA A 106 -1.08 -18.48 1.02
N ALA A 107 -1.81 -17.36 0.86
CA ALA A 107 -1.87 -16.58 -0.37
C ALA A 107 -0.54 -15.89 -0.72
N LEU A 108 0.20 -15.40 0.27
CA LEU A 108 1.53 -14.78 0.06
C LEU A 108 2.68 -15.80 0.05
N GLY A 109 2.40 -17.04 0.45
CA GLY A 109 3.40 -18.09 0.55
C GLY A 109 3.31 -19.05 -0.62
N ARG A 110 2.94 -20.30 -0.32
CA ARG A 110 2.99 -21.42 -1.26
C ARG A 110 2.04 -21.30 -2.45
N GLN A 111 0.96 -20.54 -2.30
CA GLN A 111 -0.06 -20.40 -3.34
C GLN A 111 0.14 -19.12 -4.17
N LEU A 112 1.22 -18.39 -3.92
CA LEU A 112 1.52 -17.19 -4.67
C LEU A 112 2.03 -17.56 -6.07
N ASP A 113 1.35 -17.02 -7.08
CA ASP A 113 1.77 -17.10 -8.46
C ASP A 113 2.83 -16.01 -8.69
N PRO A 114 4.01 -16.35 -9.24
CA PRO A 114 5.04 -15.35 -9.55
C PRO A 114 4.59 -14.29 -10.55
N ALA A 115 3.57 -14.55 -11.37
CA ALA A 115 3.00 -13.57 -12.30
C ALA A 115 1.98 -12.63 -11.65
N ALA A 116 1.57 -12.86 -10.39
CA ALA A 116 0.57 -12.06 -9.72
C ALA A 116 1.13 -10.70 -9.25
N TYR A 117 0.34 -9.64 -9.40
CA TYR A 117 0.68 -8.35 -8.82
C TYR A 117 0.34 -8.33 -7.34
N VAL A 118 1.33 -8.13 -6.48
CA VAL A 118 1.15 -8.14 -5.02
C VAL A 118 1.45 -6.78 -4.42
N LEU A 119 0.42 -6.13 -3.89
CA LEU A 119 0.57 -4.98 -3.01
C LEU A 119 0.33 -5.40 -1.56
N HIS A 120 1.41 -5.87 -0.93
CA HIS A 120 1.39 -6.33 0.46
C HIS A 120 1.91 -5.27 1.43
N ARG A 121 1.15 -4.99 2.50
CA ARG A 121 1.63 -4.28 3.69
C ARG A 121 1.57 -5.15 4.94
N ALA A 122 2.70 -5.22 5.64
CA ALA A 122 2.88 -6.09 6.81
C ALA A 122 1.93 -5.74 7.97
N TRP A 123 1.61 -4.46 8.15
CA TRP A 123 0.73 -3.96 9.22
C TRP A 123 -0.77 -3.97 8.87
N VAL A 124 -1.14 -4.37 7.66
CA VAL A 124 -2.55 -4.41 7.21
C VAL A 124 -2.98 -5.87 7.18
N GLY A 125 -3.87 -6.27 8.08
CA GLY A 125 -4.29 -7.67 8.22
C GLY A 125 -5.01 -8.25 6.99
N PRO A 126 -6.14 -7.66 6.55
CA PRO A 126 -6.93 -8.17 5.43
C PRO A 126 -6.36 -7.79 4.07
N MET A 127 -6.74 -8.54 3.03
CA MET A 127 -6.41 -8.25 1.64
C MET A 127 -7.62 -8.52 0.74
N VAL A 128 -7.62 -7.94 -0.46
CA VAL A 128 -8.57 -8.23 -1.53
C VAL A 128 -7.82 -8.93 -2.64
N LEU A 129 -8.32 -10.07 -3.07
CA LEU A 129 -7.89 -10.79 -4.26
C LEU A 129 -8.79 -10.37 -5.42
N VAL A 130 -8.19 -9.90 -6.50
CA VAL A 130 -8.87 -9.52 -7.73
C VAL A 130 -8.33 -10.41 -8.84
N VAL A 131 -9.16 -11.25 -9.44
CA VAL A 131 -8.78 -12.10 -10.57
C VAL A 131 -8.99 -11.31 -11.85
N LEU A 132 -7.95 -11.25 -12.67
CA LEU A 132 -7.97 -10.53 -13.94
C LEU A 132 -8.26 -11.51 -15.06
N ASP A 133 -9.02 -11.05 -16.06
CA ASP A 133 -9.26 -11.75 -17.32
C ASP A 133 -8.92 -10.78 -18.46
N ASP A 134 -7.62 -10.50 -18.57
CA ASP A 134 -7.05 -9.64 -19.60
C ASP A 134 -6.26 -10.52 -20.60
N PRO A 135 -6.67 -10.59 -21.87
CA PRO A 135 -5.94 -11.37 -22.87
C PRO A 135 -4.58 -10.76 -23.23
N ASP A 136 -4.35 -9.47 -22.94
CA ASP A 136 -3.14 -8.72 -23.29
C ASP A 136 -2.11 -8.67 -22.15
N ASP A 137 -2.49 -9.04 -20.92
CA ASP A 137 -1.60 -9.08 -19.73
C ASP A 137 -1.55 -10.50 -19.12
N PRO A 138 -0.37 -11.12 -18.99
CA PRO A 138 -0.22 -12.44 -18.35
C PRO A 138 -0.49 -12.44 -16.84
N THR A 139 -0.82 -11.31 -16.22
CA THR A 139 -1.09 -11.19 -14.77
C THR A 139 -2.43 -11.85 -14.38
N PRO A 140 -2.43 -13.00 -13.68
CA PRO A 140 -3.66 -13.76 -13.45
C PRO A 140 -4.54 -13.16 -12.34
N TYR A 141 -3.92 -12.54 -11.33
CA TYR A 141 -4.63 -11.90 -10.23
C TYR A 141 -3.78 -10.84 -9.53
N TRP A 142 -4.46 -9.90 -8.89
CA TRP A 142 -3.92 -8.88 -8.01
C TRP A 142 -4.26 -9.20 -6.56
N LEU A 143 -3.30 -9.01 -5.67
CA LEU A 143 -3.45 -9.19 -4.23
C LEU A 143 -3.14 -7.87 -3.53
N VAL A 144 -4.18 -7.14 -3.11
CA VAL A 144 -4.03 -5.79 -2.57
C VAL A 144 -4.40 -5.75 -1.09
N SER A 145 -3.53 -5.21 -0.24
CA SER A 145 -3.81 -5.06 1.20
C SER A 145 -4.82 -3.95 1.44
N CYS A 146 -5.96 -4.27 2.07
CA CYS A 146 -7.03 -3.32 2.37
C CYS A 146 -7.47 -3.49 3.82
N ARG A 147 -7.72 -2.39 4.54
CA ARG A 147 -8.17 -2.45 5.94
C ARG A 147 -9.67 -2.73 6.03
N HIS A 148 -10.46 -2.32 5.04
CA HIS A 148 -11.89 -2.60 4.94
C HIS A 148 -12.24 -3.28 3.60
N PRO A 149 -11.99 -4.59 3.45
CA PRO A 149 -12.25 -5.31 2.20
C PRO A 149 -13.72 -5.24 1.77
N ASP A 150 -14.67 -5.29 2.70
CA ASP A 150 -16.10 -5.16 2.41
C ASP A 150 -16.47 -3.85 1.70
N ARG A 151 -15.82 -2.74 2.08
CA ARG A 151 -16.07 -1.42 1.48
C ARG A 151 -15.50 -1.33 0.07
N VAL A 152 -14.36 -1.97 -0.18
CA VAL A 152 -13.77 -2.06 -1.52
C VAL A 152 -14.66 -2.92 -2.42
N LEU A 153 -15.06 -4.10 -1.95
CA LEU A 153 -15.91 -5.01 -2.71
C LEU A 153 -17.30 -4.44 -2.99
N SER A 154 -17.88 -3.68 -2.06
CA SER A 154 -19.15 -2.96 -2.31
C SER A 154 -18.98 -1.81 -3.30
N ALA A 155 -17.87 -1.06 -3.23
CA ALA A 155 -17.59 0.00 -4.21
C ALA A 155 -17.36 -0.53 -5.64
N LEU A 156 -16.85 -1.77 -5.76
CA LEU A 156 -16.65 -2.46 -7.04
C LEU A 156 -17.95 -3.05 -7.63
N ARG A 157 -18.96 -3.36 -6.80
CA ARG A 157 -20.24 -3.95 -7.23
C ARG A 157 -21.36 -2.93 -7.46
N SER A 158 -21.22 -1.72 -6.93
CA SER A 158 -22.14 -0.58 -7.11
C SER A 158 -21.89 0.15 -8.42
#